data_AF-A0A024TCW0-F1
#
_entry.id   AF-A0A024TCW0-F1
#
_cell.length_a   1.000
_cell.length_b   1.000
_cell.length_c   1.000
_cell.angle_alpha   90.00
_cell.angle_beta   90.00
_cell.angle_gamma   90.00
#
_symmetry.space_group_name_H-M   'P 1'
#
loop_
_entity.id
_entity.type
_entity.pdbx_description
1 polymer ?
#
loop_
_entity_poly.entity_id
_entity_poly.type
_entity_poly.pdbx_seq_one_letter_code
_entity_poly.pdbx_strand_id
1 'polypeptide(L)'
;MHLPRRSVPVDRHLKRRLAPNAVAMVSLLPTMSKSNAIIVLDNAKYNQGLPDDTPSGSWMKARMTQSCSAYGIELDVKEYRSTLWAKLKAHIEANIVPVIVQMAMGCGHHVVFTPPYHSDLQPIEMIWSYVKGAVGRLYDTTMFSDA
;
A
#
# COMPACT_ATOMS: atom_id res chain seq x y z
N MET A 1 -11.04 35.18 -5.81
CA MET A 1 -11.61 34.01 -6.51
C MET A 1 -11.39 32.79 -5.61
N HIS A 2 -12.42 32.33 -4.92
CA HIS A 2 -12.33 31.29 -3.88
C HIS A 2 -12.67 29.94 -4.52
N LEU A 3 -11.71 29.03 -4.65
CA LEU A 3 -11.98 27.68 -5.16
C LEU A 3 -12.59 26.83 -4.02
N PRO A 4 -13.65 26.04 -4.29
CA PRO A 4 -14.29 25.23 -3.26
C PRO A 4 -13.37 24.08 -2.85
N ARG A 5 -13.11 23.96 -1.54
CA ARG A 5 -12.47 22.78 -0.96
C ARG A 5 -13.41 21.59 -1.12
N ARG A 6 -13.20 20.75 -2.14
CA ARG A 6 -13.83 19.43 -2.18
C ARG A 6 -13.15 18.56 -1.13
N SER A 7 -13.78 18.44 0.04
CA SER A 7 -13.46 17.36 0.97
C SER A 7 -13.81 16.04 0.31
N VAL A 8 -12.80 15.28 -0.10
CA VAL A 8 -13.00 13.89 -0.50
C VAL A 8 -13.39 13.12 0.76
N PRO A 9 -14.56 12.46 0.81
CA PRO A 9 -14.94 11.67 1.97
C PRO A 9 -14.01 10.45 2.03
N VAL A 10 -13.05 10.48 2.96
CA VAL A 10 -12.22 9.32 3.27
C VAL A 10 -13.02 8.44 4.21
N ASP A 11 -13.45 7.29 3.70
CA ASP A 11 -14.17 6.26 4.47
C ASP A 11 -13.40 5.91 5.76
N ARG A 12 -14.11 5.95 6.91
CA ARG A 12 -13.55 5.64 8.23
C ARG A 12 -13.03 4.21 8.34
N HIS A 13 -13.55 3.28 7.54
CA HIS A 13 -13.15 1.88 7.55
C HIS A 13 -11.80 1.65 6.85
N LEU A 14 -11.49 2.45 5.83
CA LEU A 14 -10.25 2.41 5.05
C LEU A 14 -8.98 2.74 5.88
N LYS A 15 -9.15 3.38 7.04
CA LYS A 15 -8.06 3.74 7.97
C LYS A 15 -7.47 2.57 8.75
N ARG A 16 -8.08 1.37 8.72
CA ARG A 16 -7.70 0.27 9.64
C ARG A 16 -6.57 -0.63 9.13
N ARG A 17 -6.11 -0.50 7.88
CA ARG A 17 -5.11 -1.44 7.30
C ARG A 17 -3.94 -0.77 6.58
N LEU A 18 -3.93 0.55 6.49
CA LEU A 18 -2.80 1.35 6.01
C LEU A 18 -2.07 1.93 7.21
N ALA A 19 -0.76 2.11 7.09
CA ALA A 19 -0.01 2.81 8.12
C ALA A 19 -0.59 4.25 8.25
N PRO A 20 -0.97 4.70 9.47
CA PRO A 20 -1.69 5.97 9.67
C PRO A 20 -0.97 7.19 9.07
N ASN A 21 0.36 7.11 9.01
CA ASN A 21 1.26 8.10 8.43
C ASN A 21 1.14 8.22 6.90
N ALA A 22 0.99 7.13 6.16
CA ALA A 22 0.90 7.17 4.69
C ALA A 22 -0.40 7.88 4.24
N VAL A 23 -1.53 7.50 4.84
CA VAL A 23 -2.84 8.11 4.58
C VAL A 23 -2.83 9.60 4.94
N ALA A 24 -2.23 9.95 6.08
CA ALA A 24 -2.08 11.34 6.51
C ALA A 24 -1.26 12.15 5.51
N MET A 25 -0.14 11.61 5.02
CA MET A 25 0.72 12.30 4.04
C MET A 25 -0.05 12.65 2.76
N VAL A 26 -0.77 11.71 2.14
CA VAL A 26 -1.53 12.00 0.91
C VAL A 26 -2.63 13.05 1.16
N SER A 27 -3.26 13.02 2.34
CA SER A 27 -4.28 14.01 2.71
C SER A 27 -3.73 15.43 2.92
N LEU A 28 -2.43 15.56 3.19
CA LEU A 28 -1.75 16.85 3.40
C LEU A 28 -1.23 17.46 2.10
N LEU A 29 -1.02 16.69 1.03
CA LEU A 29 -0.51 17.20 -0.24
C LEU A 29 -1.33 18.37 -0.82
N PRO A 30 -2.67 18.36 -0.78
CA PRO A 30 -3.46 19.52 -1.21
C PRO A 30 -3.18 20.79 -0.40
N THR A 31 -2.76 20.67 0.86
CA THR A 31 -2.43 21.82 1.72
C THR A 31 -1.05 22.40 1.40
N MET A 32 -0.16 21.60 0.81
CA MET A 32 1.22 22.01 0.49
C MET A 32 1.35 22.80 -0.82
N SER A 33 0.23 23.10 -1.51
CA SER A 33 0.22 23.77 -2.82
C SER A 33 1.14 23.12 -3.86
N LYS A 34 1.31 21.80 -3.78
CA LYS A 34 2.02 20.99 -4.78
C LYS A 34 1.00 20.31 -5.68
N SER A 35 1.25 20.30 -6.98
CA SER A 35 0.47 19.59 -7.99
C SER A 35 1.40 18.69 -8.79
N ASN A 36 0.89 17.59 -9.37
CA ASN A 36 1.65 16.68 -10.23
C ASN A 36 2.91 16.08 -9.57
N ALA A 37 2.97 16.04 -8.24
CA ALA A 37 4.07 15.42 -7.52
C ALA A 37 4.11 13.90 -7.73
N ILE A 38 5.34 13.36 -7.75
CA ILE A 38 5.61 11.93 -7.63
C ILE A 38 5.95 11.65 -6.17
N ILE A 39 5.21 10.74 -5.57
CA ILE A 39 5.36 10.28 -4.20
C ILE A 39 6.06 8.95 -4.25
N VAL A 40 7.27 8.87 -3.69
CA VAL A 40 8.01 7.62 -3.60
C VAL A 40 7.74 6.99 -2.23
N LEU A 41 7.19 5.78 -2.22
CA LEU A 41 6.95 4.98 -1.02
C LEU A 41 7.82 3.73 -1.04
N ASP A 42 8.19 3.25 0.13
CA ASP A 42 8.82 1.94 0.25
C ASP A 42 7.85 0.80 -0.11
N ASN A 43 8.39 -0.28 -0.65
CA ASN A 43 7.67 -1.51 -1.03
C ASN A 43 7.23 -2.36 0.17
N ALA A 44 6.73 -1.71 1.22
CA ALA A 44 6.26 -2.37 2.41
C ALA A 44 4.78 -2.75 2.27
N LYS A 45 4.42 -3.93 2.78
CA LYS A 45 3.05 -4.47 2.69
C LYS A 45 1.99 -3.51 3.21
N TYR A 46 2.31 -2.73 4.25
CA TYR A 46 1.39 -1.74 4.83
C TYR A 46 1.07 -0.55 3.92
N ASN A 47 1.91 -0.26 2.92
CA ASN A 47 1.64 0.78 1.91
C ASN A 47 0.84 0.23 0.72
N GLN A 48 0.75 -1.09 0.57
CA GLN A 48 0.11 -1.77 -0.55
C GLN A 48 -1.26 -2.35 -0.20
N GLY A 49 -1.91 -1.79 0.83
CA GLY A 49 -3.28 -2.17 1.19
C GLY A 49 -4.24 -1.93 0.03
N LEU A 50 -4.87 -3.00 -0.44
CA LEU A 50 -5.95 -2.94 -1.44
C LEU A 50 -7.28 -2.52 -0.76
N PRO A 51 -8.26 -2.01 -1.54
CA PRO A 51 -9.61 -1.71 -1.05
C PRO A 51 -10.25 -2.87 -0.28
N ASP A 52 -11.09 -2.57 0.73
CA ASP A 52 -11.69 -3.58 1.61
C ASP A 52 -12.68 -4.53 0.89
N ASP A 53 -13.24 -4.08 -0.22
CA ASP A 53 -14.10 -4.85 -1.11
C ASP A 53 -13.32 -5.72 -2.12
N THR A 54 -11.99 -5.65 -2.12
CA THR A 54 -11.14 -6.50 -2.97
C THR A 54 -11.33 -7.97 -2.61
N PRO A 55 -11.60 -8.86 -3.59
CA PRO A 55 -11.79 -10.28 -3.33
C PRO A 55 -10.59 -10.95 -2.67
N SER A 56 -10.88 -11.88 -1.75
CA SER A 56 -9.89 -12.65 -1.02
C SER A 56 -10.01 -14.15 -1.31
N GLY A 57 -8.87 -14.84 -1.35
CA GLY A 57 -8.81 -16.30 -1.49
C GLY A 57 -9.52 -17.06 -0.36
N SER A 58 -9.79 -16.41 0.78
CA SER A 58 -10.54 -16.98 1.89
C SER A 58 -12.07 -16.91 1.71
N TRP A 59 -12.61 -16.12 0.77
CA TRP A 59 -14.06 -15.94 0.61
C TRP A 59 -14.79 -17.13 -0.01
N MET A 60 -15.98 -17.48 0.47
CA MET A 60 -16.83 -18.55 -0.09
C MET A 60 -17.04 -18.45 -1.62
N LYS A 61 -17.26 -19.61 -2.28
CA LYS A 61 -17.43 -19.69 -3.74
C LYS A 61 -18.50 -18.72 -4.25
N ALA A 62 -19.65 -18.66 -3.57
CA ALA A 62 -20.74 -17.74 -3.93
C ALA A 62 -20.29 -16.27 -4.03
N ARG A 63 -19.48 -15.81 -3.06
CA ARG A 63 -18.96 -14.44 -3.04
C ARG A 63 -17.90 -14.20 -4.12
N MET A 64 -17.09 -15.21 -4.44
CA MET A 64 -16.17 -15.16 -5.58
C MET A 64 -16.93 -15.04 -6.90
N THR A 65 -17.98 -15.84 -7.10
CA THR A 65 -18.84 -15.76 -8.28
C THR A 65 -19.50 -14.38 -8.42
N GLN A 66 -20.00 -13.81 -7.32
CA GLN A 66 -20.53 -12.44 -7.32
C GLN A 66 -19.47 -11.41 -7.75
N SER A 67 -18.23 -11.56 -7.25
CA SER A 67 -17.13 -10.66 -7.60
C SER A 67 -16.73 -10.80 -9.07
N CYS A 68 -16.66 -12.03 -9.59
CA CYS A 68 -16.42 -12.26 -11.01
C CYS A 68 -17.48 -11.57 -11.88
N SER A 69 -18.76 -11.71 -11.52
CA SER A 69 -19.85 -11.05 -12.24
C SER A 69 -19.74 -9.52 -12.18
N ALA A 70 -19.42 -8.95 -11.01
CA ALA A 70 -19.22 -7.51 -10.86
C ALA A 70 -18.03 -6.98 -11.68
N TYR A 71 -16.98 -7.78 -11.87
CA TYR A 71 -15.81 -7.44 -12.68
C TYR A 71 -15.93 -7.83 -14.16
N GLY A 72 -17.07 -8.39 -14.59
CA GLY A 72 -17.26 -8.85 -15.96
C GLY A 72 -16.38 -10.04 -16.35
N ILE A 73 -15.92 -10.83 -15.37
CA ILE A 73 -15.12 -12.04 -15.58
C ILE A 73 -16.07 -13.20 -15.89
N GLU A 74 -15.81 -13.89 -17.01
CA GLU A 74 -16.62 -15.02 -17.45
C GLU A 74 -16.64 -16.17 -16.43
N LEU A 75 -17.84 -16.69 -16.19
CA LEU A 75 -18.14 -17.74 -15.22
C LEU A 75 -18.62 -19.00 -15.95
N ASP A 76 -18.03 -20.15 -15.60
CA ASP A 76 -18.62 -21.45 -15.91
C ASP A 76 -19.15 -22.11 -14.64
N VAL A 77 -20.36 -22.68 -14.74
CA VAL A 77 -21.09 -23.35 -13.65
C VAL A 77 -20.25 -24.48 -13.03
N LYS A 78 -19.40 -25.13 -13.82
CA LYS A 78 -18.54 -26.24 -13.38
C LYS A 78 -17.24 -25.81 -12.71
N GLU A 79 -16.93 -24.51 -12.67
CA GLU A 79 -15.65 -24.06 -12.14
C GLU A 79 -15.51 -24.29 -10.64
N TYR A 80 -14.34 -24.80 -10.25
CA TYR A 80 -13.98 -24.93 -8.85
C TYR A 80 -13.59 -23.57 -8.28
N ARG A 81 -13.67 -23.48 -6.95
CA ARG A 81 -13.25 -22.29 -6.20
C ARG A 81 -11.83 -21.83 -6.52
N SER A 82 -10.90 -22.78 -6.71
CA SER A 82 -9.50 -22.50 -7.07
C SER A 82 -9.39 -21.78 -8.41
N THR A 83 -10.15 -22.21 -9.41
CA THR A 83 -10.20 -21.60 -10.75
C THR A 83 -10.75 -20.18 -10.69
N LEU A 84 -11.86 -19.98 -9.96
CA LEU A 84 -12.44 -18.65 -9.75
C LEU A 84 -11.45 -17.71 -9.06
N TRP A 85 -10.75 -18.21 -8.03
CA TRP A 85 -9.74 -17.42 -7.34
C TRP A 85 -8.56 -17.05 -8.25
N ALA A 86 -8.10 -17.97 -9.12
CA ALA A 86 -7.03 -17.67 -10.07
C ALA A 86 -7.41 -16.54 -11.02
N LYS A 87 -8.64 -16.56 -11.58
CA LYS A 87 -9.17 -15.49 -12.42
C LYS A 87 -9.27 -14.15 -11.67
N LEU A 88 -9.82 -14.17 -10.45
CA LEU A 88 -9.91 -12.97 -9.61
C LEU A 88 -8.55 -12.41 -9.27
N LYS A 89 -7.59 -13.26 -8.90
CA LYS A 89 -6.22 -12.83 -8.57
C LYS A 89 -5.56 -12.15 -9.76
N ALA A 90 -5.66 -12.72 -10.96
CA ALA A 90 -5.13 -12.10 -12.18
C ALA A 90 -5.80 -10.75 -12.47
N HIS A 91 -7.12 -10.65 -12.28
CA HIS A 91 -7.84 -9.38 -12.43
C HIS A 91 -7.40 -8.33 -11.40
N ILE A 92 -7.22 -8.73 -10.13
CA ILE A 92 -6.75 -7.86 -9.06
C ILE A 92 -5.36 -7.31 -9.38
N GLU A 93 -4.42 -8.17 -9.77
CA GLU A 93 -3.05 -7.78 -10.12
C GLU A 93 -3.01 -6.80 -11.30
N ALA A 94 -3.93 -6.92 -12.26
CA ALA A 94 -3.96 -6.07 -13.45
C ALA A 94 -4.74 -4.76 -13.28
N ASN A 95 -5.77 -4.72 -12.43
CA ASN A 95 -6.75 -3.62 -12.43
C ASN A 95 -6.93 -2.91 -11.09
N ILE A 96 -6.54 -3.54 -9.97
CA ILE A 96 -6.82 -3.01 -8.64
C ILE A 96 -5.53 -2.48 -8.03
N VAL A 97 -5.47 -1.15 -7.88
CA VAL A 97 -4.32 -0.47 -7.28
C VAL A 97 -4.52 -0.25 -5.78
N PRO A 98 -3.44 -0.18 -4.99
CA PRO A 98 -3.52 0.13 -3.56
C PRO A 98 -4.29 1.42 -3.29
N VAL A 99 -4.97 1.47 -2.15
CA VAL A 99 -5.79 2.63 -1.73
C VAL A 99 -4.99 3.93 -1.76
N ILE A 100 -3.73 3.90 -1.32
CA ILE A 100 -2.88 5.09 -1.29
C ILE A 100 -2.62 5.66 -2.69
N VAL A 101 -2.54 4.78 -3.70
CA VAL A 101 -2.38 5.15 -5.11
C VAL A 101 -3.67 5.83 -5.60
N GLN A 102 -4.85 5.26 -5.31
CA GLN A 102 -6.14 5.85 -5.67
C GLN A 102 -6.32 7.24 -5.06
N MET A 103 -5.97 7.39 -3.78
CA MET A 103 -6.04 8.68 -3.09
C MET A 103 -5.11 9.73 -3.71
N ALA A 104 -3.87 9.35 -4.04
CA ALA A 104 -2.91 10.25 -4.66
C ALA A 104 -3.37 10.67 -6.06
N MET A 105 -3.82 9.71 -6.88
CA MET A 105 -4.37 9.97 -8.23
C MET A 105 -5.58 10.90 -8.16
N GLY A 106 -6.48 10.71 -7.20
CA GLY A 106 -7.63 11.59 -6.97
C GLY A 106 -7.24 13.03 -6.60
N CYS A 107 -6.02 13.25 -6.14
CA CYS A 107 -5.44 14.56 -5.86
C CYS A 107 -4.52 15.09 -6.98
N GLY A 108 -4.40 14.38 -8.11
CA GLY A 108 -3.50 14.77 -9.21
C GLY A 108 -2.03 14.42 -8.95
N HIS A 109 -1.76 13.40 -8.13
CA HIS A 109 -0.42 12.91 -7.81
C HIS A 109 -0.23 11.46 -8.24
N HIS A 110 1.03 11.06 -8.39
CA HIS A 110 1.40 9.68 -8.69
C HIS A 110 2.17 9.07 -7.53
N VAL A 111 1.99 7.78 -7.29
CA VAL A 111 2.75 7.01 -6.31
C VAL A 111 3.60 5.99 -7.05
N VAL A 112 4.87 5.89 -6.67
CA VAL A 112 5.81 4.87 -7.15
C VAL A 112 6.38 4.14 -5.94
N PHE A 113 6.46 2.82 -6.02
CA PHE A 113 7.08 2.00 -4.98
C PHE A 113 8.54 1.72 -5.33
N THR A 114 9.40 1.71 -4.32
CA THR A 114 10.78 1.24 -4.50
C THR A 114 10.79 -0.24 -4.93
N PRO A 115 11.85 -0.72 -5.60
CA PRO A 115 12.01 -2.15 -5.84
C PRO A 115 12.12 -2.95 -4.51
N PRO A 116 11.63 -4.20 -4.46
CA PRO A 116 11.77 -5.03 -3.26
C PRO A 116 13.25 -5.30 -2.94
N TYR A 117 13.58 -5.41 -1.66
CA TYR A 117 14.93 -5.75 -1.15
C TYR A 117 16.05 -4.73 -1.45
N HIS A 118 15.70 -3.49 -1.75
CA HIS A 118 16.66 -2.39 -1.90
C HIS A 118 16.53 -1.39 -0.74
N SER A 119 16.97 -1.81 0.45
CA SER A 119 16.92 -0.97 1.67
C SER A 119 17.73 0.33 1.52
N ASP A 120 18.77 0.33 0.68
CA ASP A 120 19.59 1.52 0.40
C ASP A 120 18.81 2.66 -0.27
N LEU A 121 17.65 2.34 -0.87
CA LEU A 121 16.73 3.32 -1.47
C LEU A 121 15.72 3.87 -0.47
N GLN A 122 15.78 3.47 0.80
CA GLN A 122 14.90 3.94 1.88
C GLN A 122 15.67 4.92 2.77
N PRO A 123 15.46 6.24 2.67
CA PRO A 123 16.23 7.23 3.42
C PRO A 123 16.20 7.02 4.94
N ILE A 124 15.08 6.50 5.46
CA ILE A 124 14.92 6.18 6.88
C ILE A 124 15.85 5.04 7.33
N GLU A 125 16.01 4.00 6.50
CA GLU A 125 16.91 2.87 6.79
C GLU A 125 18.36 3.31 6.73
N MET A 126 18.71 4.23 5.82
CA MET A 126 20.04 4.81 5.75
C MET A 126 20.38 5.60 7.02
N ILE A 127 19.48 6.47 7.49
CA ILE A 127 19.66 7.20 8.74
C ILE A 127 19.74 6.24 9.93
N TRP A 128 18.86 5.23 9.97
CA TRP A 128 18.84 4.22 11.03
C TRP A 128 20.14 3.41 11.07
N SER A 129 20.67 2.98 9.92
CA SER A 129 21.96 2.30 9.78
C SER A 129 23.11 3.19 10.27
N TYR A 130 23.12 4.45 9.87
CA TYR A 130 24.13 5.42 10.31
C TYR A 130 24.13 5.60 11.82
N VAL A 131 22.95 5.85 12.42
CA VAL A 131 22.80 6.04 13.87
C VAL A 131 23.18 4.77 14.64
N LYS A 132 22.67 3.60 14.24
CA LYS A 132 23.03 2.32 14.87
C LYS A 132 24.53 2.04 14.78
N GLY A 133 25.15 2.30 13.62
CA GLY A 133 26.58 2.12 13.43
C GLY A 133 27.39 3.08 14.31
N ALA A 134 26.96 4.33 14.43
CA ALA A 134 27.59 5.30 15.32
C ALA A 134 27.51 4.86 16.78
N VAL A 135 26.33 4.44 17.24
CA VAL A 135 26.12 3.92 18.60
C VAL A 135 26.91 2.64 18.83
N GLY A 136 26.89 1.68 17.90
CA GLY A 136 27.64 0.42 18.02
C GLY A 136 29.14 0.62 18.19
N ARG A 137 29.73 1.61 17.51
CA ARG A 137 31.15 1.97 17.68
C ARG A 137 31.47 2.63 19.02
N LEU A 138 30.49 3.19 19.72
CA LEU A 138 30.65 3.68 21.10
C LEU A 138 30.67 2.53 22.12
N TYR A 139 30.18 1.36 21.74
CA TYR A 139 30.20 0.13 22.53
C TYR A 139 31.16 -0.90 21.93
N ASP A 140 32.42 -0.53 21.74
CA ASP A 140 33.50 -1.51 21.55
C ASP A 140 33.90 -2.07 22.92
N THR A 141 33.19 -3.09 23.37
CA THR A 141 33.65 -3.90 24.50
C THR A 141 33.17 -5.33 24.34
N THR A 142 33.98 -6.13 23.65
CA THR A 142 34.12 -7.54 23.98
C THR A 142 34.54 -7.64 25.45
N MET A 143 33.58 -7.69 26.36
CA MET A 143 33.77 -8.15 27.75
C MET A 143 32.85 -9.34 27.99
N PHE A 144 33.07 -10.40 27.21
CA PHE A 144 32.97 -11.74 27.79
C PHE A 144 34.37 -12.07 28.25
N SER A 145 34.73 -11.55 29.42
CA SER A 145 35.85 -12.10 30.18
C SER A 145 35.34 -13.45 30.68
N ASP A 146 35.80 -14.54 30.08
CA ASP A 146 35.60 -15.87 30.64
C ASP A 146 36.22 -15.89 32.05
N ALA A 147 35.38 -16.11 33.06
CA ALA A 147 35.76 -16.34 34.45
C ALA A 147 35.02 -17.57 34.98
#